data_AF-M4C4H4-F1
#
_entry.id   AF-M4C4H4-F1
#
_cell.length_a   1.000
_cell.length_b   1.000
_cell.length_c   1.000
_cell.angle_alpha   90.00
_cell.angle_beta   90.00
_cell.angle_gamma   90.00
#
_symmetry.space_group_name_H-M   'P 1'
#
loop_
_entity.id
_entity.type
_entity.pdbx_description
1 polymer ?
#
loop_
_entity_poly.entity_id
_entity_poly.type
_entity_poly.pdbx_seq_one_letter_code
_entity_poly.pdbx_strand_id
1 'polypeptide(L)'
;MVESCCSNVRFGCSFVAARVRAKPKFSSVGLDRPTEGFLHFSVELSPMASPSFGASASAGRGAASSVAAAELARLVERSVRESRALDTEALDVVAGEKVWTITCHVHVVDHGGNLVDAASLAAIAALMHYRRPEVAVEKGTEHNGGVTVYSVDERAAVPLSLHHIPISISFCFLQPAAKMQGSNRSDDDVDMDGKHIIFMDPTDREERNTDARISFTLTRSVSFAPCTKSAGLPFLRLSC
;
A
#
# COMPACT_ATOMS: atom_id res chain seq x y z
N MET A 1 14.89 21.48 -4.26
CA MET A 1 13.55 20.85 -4.33
C MET A 1 13.80 19.36 -4.19
N VAL A 2 13.38 18.71 -3.10
CA VAL A 2 13.71 17.28 -2.92
C VAL A 2 12.95 16.49 -3.97
N GLU A 3 13.69 15.83 -4.85
CA GLU A 3 13.17 15.18 -6.04
C GLU A 3 12.03 14.23 -5.72
N SER A 4 11.11 14.11 -6.67
CA SER A 4 10.00 13.17 -6.56
C SER A 4 10.05 12.20 -7.72
N CYS A 5 10.16 10.92 -7.43
CA CYS A 5 9.95 9.88 -8.44
C CYS A 5 8.45 9.68 -8.64
N CYS A 6 8.03 9.45 -9.87
CA CYS A 6 6.68 9.00 -10.19
C CYS A 6 6.73 7.63 -10.87
N SER A 7 5.80 6.76 -10.53
CA SER A 7 5.53 5.53 -11.25
C SER A 7 4.05 5.51 -11.62
N ASN A 8 3.77 5.08 -12.84
CA ASN A 8 2.41 4.89 -13.32
C ASN A 8 2.22 3.41 -13.60
N VAL A 9 1.23 2.80 -12.96
CA VAL A 9 0.90 1.40 -13.13
C VAL A 9 -0.50 1.28 -13.70
N ARG A 10 -0.62 0.52 -14.78
CA ARG A 10 -1.89 0.12 -15.35
C ARG A 10 -2.06 -1.38 -15.11
N PHE A 11 -3.06 -1.72 -14.30
CA PHE A 11 -3.42 -3.10 -13.99
C PHE A 11 -4.81 -3.36 -14.56
N GLY A 12 -4.85 -3.98 -15.74
CA GLY A 12 -6.09 -4.10 -16.52
C GLY A 12 -6.67 -2.72 -16.87
N CYS A 13 -7.89 -2.46 -16.37
CA CYS A 13 -8.58 -1.18 -16.50
C CYS A 13 -8.24 -0.20 -15.38
N SER A 14 -7.63 -0.64 -14.27
CA SER A 14 -7.23 0.22 -13.18
C SER A 14 -5.95 0.98 -13.50
N PHE A 15 -5.93 2.28 -13.22
CA PHE A 15 -4.76 3.14 -13.39
C PHE A 15 -4.44 3.85 -12.09
N VAL A 16 -3.22 3.62 -11.61
CA VAL A 16 -2.71 4.15 -10.35
C VAL A 16 -1.37 4.83 -10.59
N ALA A 17 -1.22 6.05 -10.09
CA ALA A 17 0.03 6.79 -10.11
C ALA A 17 0.58 6.90 -8.69
N ALA A 18 1.82 6.51 -8.47
CA ALA A 18 2.50 6.67 -7.18
C ALA A 18 3.63 7.69 -7.29
N ARG A 19 3.79 8.51 -6.25
CA ARG A 19 4.83 9.52 -6.13
C ARG A 19 5.54 9.39 -4.80
N VAL A 20 6.86 9.22 -4.84
CA VAL A 20 7.70 9.17 -3.63
C VAL A 20 8.36 10.52 -3.42
N ARG A 21 8.39 10.98 -2.17
CA ARG A 21 9.12 12.17 -1.73
C ARG A 21 9.93 11.81 -0.49
N ALA A 22 11.20 12.24 -0.44
CA ALA A 22 11.96 12.23 0.82
C ALA A 22 12.01 13.64 1.40
N LYS A 23 12.04 13.74 2.73
CA LYS A 23 12.41 14.96 3.45
C LYS A 23 13.31 14.59 4.62
N PRO A 24 14.39 15.33 4.88
CA PRO A 24 15.15 15.15 6.11
C PRO A 24 14.28 15.65 7.27
N LYS A 25 14.20 14.86 8.33
CA LYS A 25 13.47 15.20 9.55
C LYS A 25 14.45 15.14 10.71
N PHE A 26 14.44 16.17 11.55
CA PHE A 26 15.16 16.14 12.81
C PHE A 26 14.48 15.15 13.75
N SER A 27 15.19 14.13 14.19
CA SER A 27 14.69 13.22 15.22
C SER A 27 14.76 13.97 16.55
N SER A 28 13.64 14.55 16.97
CA SER A 28 13.54 15.11 18.31
C SER A 28 13.62 13.97 19.34
N VAL A 29 14.34 14.23 20.43
CA VAL A 29 14.43 13.39 21.63
C VAL A 29 13.04 12.87 22.01
N GLY A 30 12.85 11.54 22.04
CA GLY A 30 11.58 10.90 22.45
C GLY A 30 11.02 9.85 21.50
N LEU A 31 11.73 9.50 20.42
CA LEU A 31 11.35 8.37 19.57
C LEU A 31 11.92 7.07 20.14
N ASP A 32 11.08 6.03 20.22
CA ASP A 32 11.44 4.68 20.68
C ASP A 32 12.60 4.06 19.88
N ARG A 33 12.84 4.57 18.65
CA ARG A 33 13.92 4.15 17.75
C ARG A 33 14.54 5.37 17.02
N PRO A 34 15.59 5.99 17.57
CA PRO A 34 16.20 7.20 17.01
C PRO A 34 17.08 6.94 15.77
N THR A 35 17.42 5.67 15.49
CA THR A 35 18.31 5.25 14.38
C THR A 35 17.55 4.73 13.16
N GLU A 36 16.22 4.75 13.18
CA GLU A 36 15.39 4.23 12.08
C GLU A 36 14.68 5.35 11.31
N GLY A 37 14.72 5.24 9.98
CA GLY A 37 13.95 6.00 9.01
C GLY A 37 12.44 5.97 9.20
N PHE A 38 11.78 7.08 8.83
CA PHE A 38 10.32 7.11 8.77
C PHE A 38 9.83 6.77 7.38
N LEU A 39 8.88 5.85 7.30
CA LEU A 39 8.14 5.51 6.09
C LEU A 39 6.66 5.81 6.32
N HIS A 40 6.05 6.58 5.42
CA HIS A 40 4.63 6.93 5.45
C HIS A 40 3.99 6.68 4.10
N PHE A 41 2.80 6.08 4.10
CA PHE A 41 1.98 5.87 2.91
C PHE A 41 0.70 6.69 3.01
N SER A 42 0.35 7.34 1.91
CA SER A 42 -0.87 8.11 1.78
C SER A 42 -1.53 7.74 0.46
N VAL A 43 -2.80 7.36 0.52
CA VAL A 43 -3.60 7.03 -0.67
C VAL A 43 -4.66 8.11 -0.84
N GLU A 44 -4.83 8.57 -2.08
CA GLU A 44 -5.88 9.48 -2.48
C GLU A 44 -6.72 8.82 -3.58
N LEU A 45 -8.04 8.77 -3.35
CA LEU A 45 -9.01 8.30 -4.32
C LEU A 45 -9.57 9.50 -5.07
N SER A 46 -9.20 9.66 -6.33
CA SER A 46 -9.70 10.76 -7.14
C SER A 46 -11.17 10.57 -7.48
N PRO A 47 -12.00 11.64 -7.48
CA PRO A 47 -13.34 11.63 -8.07
C PRO A 47 -13.37 11.15 -9.52
N MET A 48 -12.25 11.26 -10.24
CA MET A 48 -12.12 10.77 -11.61
C MET A 48 -12.07 9.25 -11.69
N ALA A 49 -11.61 8.56 -10.65
CA ALA A 49 -11.45 7.11 -10.67
C ALA A 49 -12.78 6.36 -10.57
N SER A 50 -13.72 6.91 -9.82
CA SER A 50 -15.09 6.40 -9.77
C SER A 50 -16.03 7.52 -9.30
N PRO A 51 -17.24 7.65 -9.87
CA PRO A 51 -18.26 8.56 -9.36
C PRO A 51 -18.56 8.35 -7.87
N SER A 52 -18.34 7.12 -7.38
CA SER A 52 -18.48 6.72 -5.98
C SER A 52 -17.50 7.46 -5.05
N PHE A 53 -16.32 7.85 -5.55
CA PHE A 53 -15.27 8.53 -4.78
C PHE A 53 -15.45 10.05 -4.75
N GLY A 54 -16.21 10.61 -5.70
CA GLY A 54 -16.38 12.06 -5.89
C GLY A 54 -17.36 12.76 -4.95
N ALA A 55 -18.00 12.05 -4.02
CA ALA A 55 -19.07 12.61 -3.18
C ALA A 55 -18.59 13.44 -1.98
N SER A 56 -17.44 14.12 -2.10
CA SER A 56 -16.87 15.02 -1.08
C SER A 56 -17.70 16.31 -0.86
N ALA A 57 -18.78 16.54 -1.61
CA ALA A 57 -19.68 17.69 -1.42
C ALA A 57 -21.01 17.36 -0.69
N SER A 58 -21.30 16.07 -0.41
CA SER A 58 -22.44 15.69 0.44
C SER A 58 -21.90 15.06 1.73
N ALA A 59 -22.18 15.70 2.86
CA ALA A 59 -21.50 15.54 4.16
C ALA A 59 -21.43 14.12 4.79
N GLY A 60 -21.94 13.08 4.12
CA GLY A 60 -21.87 11.69 4.60
C GLY A 60 -21.05 10.71 3.74
N ARG A 61 -20.83 10.97 2.44
CA ARG A 61 -20.18 10.00 1.52
C ARG A 61 -18.68 10.19 1.35
N GLY A 62 -18.17 11.40 1.60
CA GLY A 62 -16.71 11.66 1.64
C GLY A 62 -16.00 10.84 2.72
N ALA A 63 -16.68 10.56 3.84
CA ALA A 63 -16.16 9.72 4.91
C ALA A 63 -15.88 8.28 4.43
N ALA A 64 -16.80 7.66 3.69
CA ALA A 64 -16.61 6.29 3.19
C ALA A 64 -15.44 6.16 2.21
N SER A 65 -15.29 7.12 1.28
CA SER A 65 -14.13 7.19 0.38
C SER A 65 -12.83 7.40 1.17
N SER A 66 -12.85 8.26 2.20
CA SER A 66 -11.68 8.47 3.07
C SER A 66 -11.31 7.25 3.90
N VAL A 67 -12.30 6.45 4.35
CA VAL A 67 -12.07 5.21 5.08
C VAL A 67 -11.46 4.17 4.15
N ALA A 68 -12.01 3.98 2.94
CA ALA A 68 -11.46 3.07 1.94
C ALA A 68 -10.01 3.45 1.54
N ALA A 69 -9.74 4.74 1.36
CA ALA A 69 -8.38 5.24 1.09
C ALA A 69 -7.43 4.96 2.27
N ALA A 70 -7.87 5.22 3.50
CA ALA A 70 -7.08 4.97 4.71
C ALA A 70 -6.83 3.48 4.94
N GLU A 71 -7.82 2.63 4.66
CA GLU A 71 -7.67 1.17 4.69
C GLU A 71 -6.65 0.72 3.65
N LEU A 72 -6.76 1.18 2.40
CA LEU A 72 -5.80 0.85 1.35
C LEU A 72 -4.38 1.31 1.71
N ALA A 73 -4.24 2.51 2.27
CA ALA A 73 -2.95 3.02 2.74
C ALA A 73 -2.36 2.13 3.83
N ARG A 74 -3.16 1.71 4.81
CA ARG A 74 -2.75 0.79 5.88
C ARG A 74 -2.36 -0.58 5.34
N LEU A 75 -3.07 -1.10 4.35
CA LEU A 75 -2.76 -2.39 3.72
C LEU A 75 -1.41 -2.36 3.01
N VAL A 76 -1.19 -1.33 2.19
CA VAL A 76 0.09 -1.14 1.52
C VAL A 76 1.19 -0.91 2.56
N GLU A 77 0.98 -0.06 3.56
CA GLU A 77 1.96 0.17 4.62
C GLU A 77 2.33 -1.10 5.38
N ARG A 78 1.32 -1.89 5.79
CA ARG A 78 1.49 -3.17 6.48
C ARG A 78 2.31 -4.13 5.62
N SER A 79 1.98 -4.24 4.33
CA SER A 79 2.70 -5.11 3.38
C SER A 79 4.19 -4.76 3.27
N VAL A 80 4.57 -3.48 3.26
CA VAL A 80 5.96 -3.02 3.14
C VAL A 80 6.71 -3.09 4.48
N ARG A 81 6.04 -2.74 5.59
CA ARG A 81 6.63 -2.68 6.93
C ARG A 81 6.88 -4.07 7.50
N GLU A 82 5.91 -4.98 7.40
CA GLU A 82 6.04 -6.34 7.96
C GLU A 82 6.97 -7.22 7.15
N SER A 83 7.05 -7.00 5.83
CA SER A 83 8.05 -7.66 4.99
C SER A 83 9.47 -7.12 5.19
N ARG A 84 9.66 -6.05 5.98
CA ARG A 84 10.94 -5.33 6.10
C ARG A 84 11.59 -5.06 4.74
N ALA A 85 10.75 -4.69 3.76
CA ALA A 85 11.18 -4.54 2.38
C ALA A 85 12.18 -3.39 2.20
N LEU A 86 12.03 -2.32 2.98
CA LEU A 86 12.92 -1.15 2.98
C LEU A 86 13.82 -1.19 4.22
N ASP A 87 15.11 -0.98 4.01
CA ASP A 87 16.08 -0.80 5.09
C ASP A 87 15.89 0.61 5.70
N THR A 88 15.26 0.65 6.87
CA THR A 88 15.05 1.89 7.62
C THR A 88 16.31 2.38 8.31
N GLU A 89 17.30 1.53 8.58
CA GLU A 89 18.56 1.93 9.20
C GLU A 89 19.44 2.68 8.19
N ALA A 90 19.43 2.25 6.93
CA ALA A 90 20.11 2.95 5.83
C ALA A 90 19.54 4.36 5.53
N LEU A 91 18.43 4.75 6.15
CA LEU A 91 17.82 6.08 6.04
C LEU A 91 18.32 7.07 7.10
N ASP A 92 19.12 6.63 8.06
CA ASP A 92 19.74 7.52 9.03
C ASP A 92 20.92 8.30 8.38
N VAL A 93 21.02 9.59 8.70
CA VAL A 93 22.11 10.46 8.22
C VAL A 93 23.07 10.73 9.37
N VAL A 94 22.51 11.13 10.51
CA VAL A 94 23.24 11.37 11.76
C VAL A 94 22.44 10.70 12.87
N ALA A 95 23.02 9.65 13.43
CA ALA A 95 22.39 8.82 14.46
C ALA A 95 21.76 9.65 15.58
N GLY A 96 20.43 9.57 15.66
CA GLY A 96 19.63 10.25 16.68
C GLY A 96 19.48 11.75 16.52
N GLU A 97 19.97 12.35 15.43
CA GLU A 97 19.78 13.77 15.14
C GLU A 97 18.98 14.01 13.84
N LYS A 98 19.36 13.37 12.73
CA LYS A 98 18.81 13.64 11.40
C LYS A 98 18.57 12.35 10.64
N VAL A 99 17.30 12.12 10.30
CA VAL A 99 16.84 10.90 9.65
C VAL A 99 15.98 11.24 8.43
N TRP A 100 16.04 10.43 7.38
CA TRP A 100 15.16 10.58 6.24
C TRP A 100 13.73 10.11 6.53
N THR A 101 12.76 10.94 6.15
CA THR A 101 11.35 10.57 6.09
C THR A 101 10.94 10.38 4.63
N ILE A 102 10.60 9.15 4.26
CA ILE A 102 10.09 8.78 2.94
C ILE A 102 8.56 8.77 3.00
N THR A 103 7.91 9.51 2.11
CA THR A 103 6.47 9.50 1.94
C THR A 103 6.10 9.05 0.55
N CYS A 104 5.33 7.97 0.45
CA CYS A 104 4.76 7.48 -0.79
C CYS A 104 3.29 7.92 -0.89
N HIS A 105 2.97 8.71 -1.90
CA HIS A 105 1.62 9.12 -2.23
C HIS A 105 1.12 8.29 -3.41
N VAL A 106 0.02 7.56 -3.22
CA VAL A 106 -0.63 6.75 -4.24
C VAL A 106 -1.92 7.46 -4.63
N HIS A 107 -2.04 7.83 -5.90
CA HIS A 107 -3.21 8.48 -6.48
C HIS A 107 -3.90 7.50 -7.43
N VAL A 108 -5.13 7.13 -7.11
CA VAL A 108 -5.96 6.30 -7.99
C VAL A 108 -6.66 7.22 -8.99
N VAL A 109 -6.40 7.02 -10.28
CA VAL A 109 -6.97 7.84 -11.37
C VAL A 109 -8.11 7.14 -12.07
N ASP A 110 -8.04 5.81 -12.20
CA ASP A 110 -9.08 4.97 -12.80
C ASP A 110 -9.26 3.70 -11.97
N HIS A 111 -10.51 3.39 -11.60
CA HIS A 111 -10.86 2.20 -10.81
C HIS A 111 -11.61 1.20 -11.67
N GLY A 112 -10.88 0.21 -12.19
CA GLY A 112 -11.40 -0.89 -13.00
C GLY A 112 -11.49 -2.24 -12.27
N GLY A 113 -11.17 -2.27 -10.97
CA GLY A 113 -11.06 -3.47 -10.14
C GLY A 113 -9.69 -3.65 -9.50
N ASN A 114 -9.62 -4.42 -8.44
CA ASN A 114 -8.41 -4.85 -7.74
C ASN A 114 -7.42 -3.73 -7.37
N LEU A 115 -7.92 -2.70 -6.67
CA LEU A 115 -7.08 -1.55 -6.27
C LEU A 115 -5.95 -1.90 -5.31
N VAL A 116 -6.10 -2.95 -4.51
CA VAL A 116 -5.07 -3.37 -3.55
C VAL A 116 -3.80 -3.78 -4.26
N ASP A 117 -3.93 -4.59 -5.31
CA ASP A 117 -2.79 -5.09 -6.08
C ASP A 117 -2.19 -4.00 -6.96
N ALA A 118 -3.03 -3.18 -7.59
CA ALA A 118 -2.56 -2.04 -8.37
C ALA A 118 -1.80 -1.02 -7.49
N ALA A 119 -2.29 -0.72 -6.28
CA ALA A 119 -1.66 0.24 -5.38
C ALA A 119 -0.36 -0.29 -4.75
N SER A 120 -0.32 -1.57 -4.34
CA SER A 120 0.90 -2.18 -3.80
C SER A 120 2.00 -2.22 -4.86
N LEU A 121 1.66 -2.60 -6.09
CA LEU A 121 2.58 -2.62 -7.22
C LEU A 121 3.09 -1.21 -7.57
N ALA A 122 2.20 -0.21 -7.62
CA ALA A 122 2.57 1.17 -7.88
C ALA A 122 3.51 1.73 -6.79
N ALA A 123 3.19 1.48 -5.52
CA ALA A 123 4.00 1.93 -4.39
C ALA A 123 5.41 1.31 -4.41
N ILE A 124 5.52 0.01 -4.62
CA ILE A 124 6.81 -0.67 -4.68
C ILE A 124 7.61 -0.25 -5.92
N ALA A 125 6.99 -0.15 -7.08
CA ALA A 125 7.64 0.36 -8.28
C ALA A 125 8.19 1.79 -8.08
N ALA A 126 7.42 2.66 -7.39
CA ALA A 126 7.87 4.01 -7.08
C ALA A 126 9.07 4.01 -6.12
N LEU A 127 9.05 3.17 -5.08
CA LEU A 127 10.14 3.06 -4.12
C LEU A 127 11.41 2.50 -4.77
N MET A 128 11.30 1.54 -5.69
CA MET A 128 12.44 0.96 -6.42
C MET A 128 13.11 1.96 -7.36
N HIS A 129 12.30 2.78 -8.04
CA HIS A 129 12.80 3.77 -8.98
C HIS A 129 13.28 5.06 -8.28
N TYR A 130 12.80 5.32 -7.06
CA TYR A 130 13.22 6.50 -6.31
C TYR A 130 14.73 6.52 -6.05
N ARG A 131 15.32 7.70 -6.21
CA ARG A 131 16.71 8.01 -5.88
C ARG A 131 16.69 9.21 -4.96
N ARG A 132 17.37 9.12 -3.82
CA ARG A 132 17.51 10.22 -2.85
C ARG A 132 18.75 11.06 -3.20
N PRO A 133 18.74 12.37 -2.93
CA PRO A 133 19.94 13.19 -3.07
C PRO A 133 21.03 12.71 -2.10
N GLU A 134 22.29 12.85 -2.51
CA GLU A 134 23.43 12.56 -1.66
C GLU A 134 23.57 13.63 -0.58
N VAL A 135 24.01 13.20 0.61
CA VAL A 135 24.21 14.08 1.76
C VAL A 135 25.63 13.93 2.26
N ALA A 136 26.33 15.04 2.44
CA ALA A 136 27.55 15.04 3.24
C ALA A 136 27.27 15.57 4.64
N VAL A 137 27.86 14.89 5.61
CA VAL A 137 27.98 15.37 6.98
C VAL A 137 29.35 16.04 7.08
N GLU A 138 29.38 17.36 7.19
CA GLU A 138 30.63 18.05 7.48
C GLU A 138 31.01 17.77 8.94
N LYS A 139 32.17 17.14 9.15
CA LYS A 139 32.73 16.92 10.48
C LYS A 139 33.31 18.24 11.00
N GLY A 140 32.43 19.15 11.42
CA GLY A 140 32.82 20.29 12.24
C GLY A 140 33.20 19.80 13.64
N THR A 141 34.36 20.22 14.13
CA THR A 141 34.69 20.20 15.55
C THR A 141 33.57 20.90 16.32
N GLU A 142 32.94 20.19 17.25
CA GLU A 142 31.98 20.69 18.25
C GLU A 142 30.51 20.87 17.78
N HIS A 143 29.67 19.89 18.15
CA HIS A 143 28.22 19.94 18.39
C HIS A 143 27.26 20.64 17.40
N ASN A 144 27.69 21.04 16.20
CA ASN A 144 26.79 21.59 15.18
C ASN A 144 27.25 21.22 13.76
N GLY A 145 27.41 19.91 13.52
CA GLY A 145 27.74 19.39 12.19
C GLY A 145 26.66 19.77 11.17
N GLY A 146 27.02 20.66 10.25
CA GLY A 146 26.17 21.02 9.12
C GLY A 146 25.90 19.79 8.26
N VAL A 147 24.63 19.55 7.93
CA VAL A 147 24.24 18.52 6.97
C VAL A 147 23.91 19.23 5.67
N THR A 148 24.77 19.00 4.67
CA THR A 148 24.63 19.62 3.35
C THR A 148 24.03 18.59 2.40
N VAL A 149 22.83 18.89 1.90
CA VAL A 149 22.14 18.06 0.90
C VAL A 149 22.55 18.57 -0.47
N TYR A 150 23.21 17.73 -1.26
CA TYR A 150 23.62 18.09 -2.62
C TYR A 150 22.45 17.94 -3.59
N SER A 151 22.45 18.78 -4.62
CA SER A 151 21.55 18.61 -5.76
C SER A 151 22.05 17.52 -6.71
N VAL A 152 21.18 17.03 -7.60
CA VAL A 152 21.54 15.98 -8.57
C VAL A 152 22.54 16.46 -9.62
N ASP A 153 22.59 17.77 -9.86
CA ASP A 153 23.59 18.37 -10.75
C ASP A 153 24.99 18.32 -10.14
N GLU A 154 25.09 18.34 -8.80
CA GLU A 154 26.36 18.32 -8.06
C GLU A 154 26.83 16.89 -7.78
N ARG A 155 25.90 15.98 -7.42
CA ARG A 155 26.22 14.58 -7.09
C ARG A 155 25.12 13.63 -7.56
N ALA A 156 25.53 12.42 -7.95
CA ALA A 156 24.59 11.39 -8.40
C ALA A 156 23.63 10.96 -7.27
N ALA A 157 22.35 10.85 -7.59
CA ALA A 157 21.33 10.42 -6.63
C ALA A 157 21.49 8.94 -6.25
N VAL A 158 21.29 8.62 -4.98
CA VAL A 158 21.53 7.31 -4.37
C VAL A 158 20.23 6.48 -4.33
N PRO A 159 20.23 5.20 -4.75
CA PRO A 159 19.07 4.31 -4.58
C PRO A 159 18.68 4.08 -3.13
N LEU A 160 17.40 3.77 -2.92
CA LEU A 160 16.95 3.21 -1.65
C LEU A 160 17.39 1.75 -1.54
N SER A 161 17.80 1.34 -0.34
CA SER A 161 18.13 -0.04 -0.01
C SER A 161 16.86 -0.86 0.20
N LEU A 162 16.44 -1.61 -0.81
CA LEU A 162 15.31 -2.53 -0.75
C LEU A 162 15.82 -3.98 -0.67
N HIS A 163 15.44 -4.70 0.39
CA HIS A 163 15.78 -6.12 0.57
C HIS A 163 14.81 -7.05 -0.18
N HIS A 164 13.54 -6.69 -0.17
CA HIS A 164 12.46 -7.52 -0.69
C HIS A 164 11.46 -6.68 -1.48
N ILE A 165 10.72 -7.34 -2.37
CA ILE A 165 9.71 -6.72 -3.24
C ILE A 165 8.37 -7.40 -2.88
N PRO A 166 7.61 -6.85 -1.92
CA PRO A 166 6.32 -7.40 -1.55
C PRO A 166 5.29 -7.08 -2.65
N ILE A 167 4.61 -8.11 -3.13
CA ILE A 167 3.55 -7.98 -4.13
C ILE A 167 2.27 -8.54 -3.51
N SER A 168 1.19 -7.76 -3.53
CA SER A 168 -0.11 -8.27 -3.12
C SER A 168 -0.81 -9.00 -4.26
N ILE A 169 -1.48 -10.09 -3.91
CA ILE A 169 -2.33 -10.87 -4.80
C ILE A 169 -3.67 -11.07 -4.10
N SER A 170 -4.73 -10.61 -4.73
CA SER A 170 -6.09 -10.66 -4.21
C SER A 170 -6.91 -11.76 -4.87
N PHE A 171 -7.60 -12.53 -4.02
CA PHE A 171 -8.50 -13.62 -4.37
C PHE A 171 -9.92 -13.24 -3.94
N CYS A 172 -10.87 -13.46 -4.83
CA CYS A 172 -12.29 -13.27 -4.57
C CYS A 172 -12.99 -14.61 -4.49
N PHE A 173 -13.92 -14.71 -3.54
CA PHE A 173 -14.76 -15.87 -3.31
C PHE A 173 -16.19 -15.50 -3.66
N LEU A 174 -16.73 -16.20 -4.65
CA LEU A 174 -18.14 -16.14 -5.00
C LEU A 174 -18.79 -17.44 -4.53
N GLN A 175 -19.79 -17.32 -3.69
CA GLN A 175 -20.69 -18.42 -3.37
C GLN A 175 -21.85 -18.35 -4.37
N PRO A 176 -21.94 -19.26 -5.35
CA PRO A 176 -23.08 -19.31 -6.24
C PRO A 176 -24.31 -19.64 -5.39
N ALA A 177 -25.10 -18.63 -5.08
CA ALA A 177 -26.31 -18.81 -4.33
C ALA A 177 -27.25 -19.67 -5.17
N ALA A 178 -27.79 -20.74 -4.58
CA ALA A 178 -28.99 -21.43 -5.05
C ALA A 178 -30.25 -20.52 -4.98
N LYS A 179 -30.11 -19.22 -5.25
CA LYS A 179 -31.18 -18.21 -5.30
C LYS A 179 -31.90 -18.29 -6.65
N MET A 180 -32.36 -19.48 -7.03
CA MET A 180 -33.30 -19.66 -8.14
C MET A 180 -34.04 -21.00 -8.09
N GLN A 181 -34.53 -21.43 -6.92
CA GLN A 181 -35.65 -22.39 -6.87
C GLN A 181 -36.64 -21.94 -5.80
N GLY A 182 -37.68 -21.24 -6.22
CA GLY A 182 -38.92 -21.19 -5.47
C GLY A 182 -39.61 -22.53 -5.59
N SER A 183 -39.63 -23.32 -4.51
CA SER A 183 -40.75 -24.16 -4.06
C SER A 183 -40.24 -25.17 -3.03
N ASN A 184 -40.74 -25.07 -1.80
CA ASN A 184 -40.86 -26.13 -0.79
C ASN A 184 -39.84 -27.29 -0.85
N ARG A 185 -38.65 -27.11 -0.30
CA ARG A 185 -37.82 -28.24 0.14
C ARG A 185 -37.48 -28.07 1.62
N SER A 186 -37.70 -29.15 2.36
CA SER A 186 -37.43 -29.34 3.77
C SER A 186 -35.96 -29.09 4.11
N ASP A 187 -35.73 -28.54 5.30
CA ASP A 187 -34.47 -27.98 5.84
C ASP A 187 -33.29 -28.97 6.03
N ASP A 188 -33.32 -30.19 5.48
CA ASP A 188 -32.39 -31.25 5.91
C ASP A 188 -31.32 -31.71 4.90
N ASP A 189 -31.20 -31.11 3.71
CA ASP A 189 -30.09 -31.40 2.78
C ASP A 189 -29.49 -30.10 2.22
N VAL A 190 -28.73 -29.37 3.05
CA VAL A 190 -27.83 -28.32 2.55
C VAL A 190 -26.53 -28.99 2.14
N ASP A 191 -26.41 -29.36 0.87
CA ASP A 191 -25.16 -29.81 0.28
C ASP A 191 -24.04 -28.79 0.62
N MET A 192 -23.13 -29.19 1.51
CA MET A 192 -21.91 -28.48 1.88
C MET A 192 -20.86 -28.48 0.76
N ASP A 193 -21.23 -28.92 -0.44
CA ASP A 193 -20.44 -28.87 -1.68
C ASP A 193 -20.93 -27.77 -2.62
N GLY A 194 -21.39 -26.65 -2.05
CA GLY A 194 -21.56 -25.42 -2.82
C GLY A 194 -20.23 -25.05 -3.46
N LYS A 195 -20.06 -25.33 -4.76
CA LYS A 195 -18.84 -25.06 -5.52
C LYS A 195 -18.47 -23.58 -5.39
N HIS A 196 -17.58 -23.26 -4.45
CA HIS A 196 -17.06 -21.91 -4.30
C HIS A 196 -16.22 -21.59 -5.53
N ILE A 197 -16.57 -20.51 -6.24
CA ILE A 197 -15.80 -20.04 -7.38
C ILE A 197 -14.78 -19.06 -6.82
N ILE A 198 -13.51 -19.45 -6.92
CA ILE A 198 -12.37 -18.60 -6.55
C ILE A 198 -11.78 -18.05 -7.83
N PHE A 199 -11.64 -16.74 -7.92
CA PHE A 199 -10.99 -16.08 -9.04
C PHE A 199 -10.04 -15.00 -8.52
N MET A 200 -9.05 -14.68 -9.35
CA MET A 200 -8.02 -13.69 -9.07
C MET A 200 -8.21 -12.50 -10.00
N ASP A 201 -7.76 -11.33 -9.57
CA ASP A 201 -7.91 -10.08 -10.32
C ASP A 201 -9.37 -9.75 -10.70
N PRO A 202 -10.24 -9.52 -9.69
CA PRO A 202 -11.62 -9.15 -9.94
C PRO A 202 -11.71 -7.78 -10.63
N THR A 203 -12.51 -7.68 -11.68
CA THR A 203 -12.94 -6.40 -12.25
C THR A 203 -13.94 -5.69 -11.32
N ASP A 204 -14.17 -4.37 -11.49
CA ASP A 204 -15.15 -3.61 -10.66
C ASP A 204 -16.54 -4.28 -10.62
N ARG A 205 -16.97 -4.90 -11.73
CA ARG A 205 -18.24 -5.64 -11.79
C ARG A 205 -18.23 -6.91 -10.94
N GLU A 206 -17.10 -7.60 -10.90
CA GLU A 206 -16.95 -8.83 -10.14
C GLU A 206 -16.74 -8.53 -8.65
N GLU A 207 -16.02 -7.46 -8.29
CA GLU A 207 -15.87 -7.01 -6.91
C GLU A 207 -17.23 -6.72 -6.26
N ARG A 208 -18.17 -6.10 -7.00
CA ARG A 208 -19.53 -5.83 -6.52
C ARG A 208 -20.36 -7.08 -6.24
N ASN A 209 -20.08 -8.17 -6.96
CA ASN A 209 -20.82 -9.43 -6.84
C ASN A 209 -20.11 -10.44 -5.94
N THR A 210 -18.91 -10.12 -5.45
CA THR A 210 -18.11 -11.01 -4.62
C THR A 210 -18.61 -11.01 -3.18
N ASP A 211 -18.71 -12.19 -2.57
CA ASP A 211 -19.13 -12.32 -1.17
C ASP A 211 -17.99 -12.04 -0.18
N ALA A 212 -16.76 -12.39 -0.58
CA ALA A 212 -15.56 -12.08 0.21
C ALA A 212 -14.28 -12.00 -0.61
N ARG A 213 -13.34 -11.22 -0.07
CA ARG A 213 -12.01 -11.02 -0.66
C ARG A 213 -10.91 -11.29 0.36
N ILE A 214 -9.86 -11.94 -0.11
CA ILE A 214 -8.64 -12.22 0.65
C ILE A 214 -7.44 -11.73 -0.14
N SER A 215 -6.61 -10.88 0.46
CA SER A 215 -5.34 -10.45 -0.13
C SER A 215 -4.17 -11.09 0.60
N PHE A 216 -3.24 -11.67 -0.15
CA PHE A 216 -1.96 -12.18 0.33
C PHE A 216 -0.83 -11.29 -0.17
N THR A 217 0.12 -10.95 0.69
CA THR A 217 1.36 -10.31 0.27
C THR A 217 2.45 -11.36 0.20
N LEU A 218 3.05 -11.51 -0.99
CA LEU A 218 4.15 -12.44 -1.24
C LEU A 218 5.46 -11.67 -1.38
N THR A 219 6.53 -12.23 -0.82
CA THR A 219 7.90 -11.77 -1.02
C THR A 219 8.74 -12.92 -1.57
N ARG A 220 9.95 -12.63 -2.08
CA ARG A 220 10.85 -13.65 -2.66
C ARG A 220 11.28 -14.71 -1.63
N SER A 221 11.38 -14.33 -0.36
CA SER A 221 11.32 -15.26 0.77
C SER A 221 9.85 -15.58 1.03
N VAL A 222 9.45 -16.85 1.11
CA VAL A 222 8.05 -17.24 1.33
C VAL A 222 7.59 -16.95 2.78
N SER A 223 7.71 -15.70 3.20
CA SER A 223 7.09 -15.16 4.41
C SER A 223 5.75 -14.56 3.99
N PHE A 224 4.67 -15.20 4.41
CA PHE A 224 3.32 -14.67 4.25
C PHE A 224 3.18 -13.45 5.14
N ALA A 225 3.04 -12.26 4.54
CA ALA A 225 2.53 -11.14 5.30
C ALA A 225 1.01 -11.35 5.54
N PRO A 226 0.48 -10.88 6.68
CA PRO A 226 -0.86 -11.14 7.16
C PRO A 226 -1.94 -10.89 6.11
N CYS A 227 -2.86 -11.84 6.10
CA CYS A 227 -4.05 -11.85 5.30
C CYS A 227 -4.94 -10.64 5.69
N THR A 228 -5.54 -9.99 4.70
CA THR A 228 -6.64 -9.05 4.98
C THR A 228 -7.92 -9.65 4.44
N LYS A 229 -8.88 -9.84 5.34
CA LYS A 229 -10.21 -10.35 5.04
C LYS A 229 -11.20 -9.20 5.10
N SER A 230 -11.78 -8.87 3.94
CA SER A 230 -12.95 -8.00 3.88
C SER A 230 -14.17 -8.86 3.57
N ALA A 231 -15.11 -8.92 4.52
CA ALA A 231 -16.41 -9.64 4.51
C ALA A 231 -16.48 -11.06 5.11
N GLY A 232 -17.69 -11.37 5.61
CA GLY A 232 -18.01 -12.36 6.64
C GLY A 232 -18.04 -13.82 6.19
N LEU A 233 -16.91 -14.37 5.75
CA LEU A 233 -16.81 -15.82 5.57
C LEU A 233 -16.81 -16.54 6.92
N PRO A 234 -17.76 -17.45 7.21
CA PRO A 234 -17.72 -18.26 8.43
C PRO A 234 -16.65 -19.37 8.39
N PHE A 235 -16.14 -19.73 7.20
CA PHE A 235 -15.32 -20.93 7.00
C PHE A 235 -13.80 -20.75 7.11
N LEU A 236 -13.27 -19.53 7.01
CA LEU A 236 -11.84 -19.25 7.17
C LEU A 236 -11.57 -18.54 8.50
N ARG A 237 -11.25 -19.34 9.54
CA ARG A 237 -10.48 -18.92 10.71
C ARG A 237 -9.00 -18.91 10.34
N LEU A 238 -8.56 -17.87 9.63
CA LEU A 238 -7.14 -17.55 9.55
C LEU A 238 -6.88 -16.44 10.56
N SER A 239 -6.06 -16.74 11.56
CA SER A 239 -5.58 -15.73 12.51
C SER A 239 -4.63 -14.79 11.77
N CYS A 240 -5.06 -13.55 11.55
CA CYS A 240 -4.24 -12.47 11.02
C CYS A 240 -3.54 -11.67 12.12
#